data_AF-A0A1B0DH98-F1
#
_entry.id   AF-A0A1B0DH98-F1
#
_cell.length_a   1.000
_cell.length_b   1.000
_cell.length_c   1.000
_cell.angle_alpha   90.00
_cell.angle_beta   90.00
_cell.angle_gamma   90.00
#
_symmetry.space_group_name_H-M   'P 1'
#
loop_
_entity.id
_entity.type
_entity.pdbx_description
1 polymer ?
#
loop_
_entity_poly.entity_id
_entity_poly.type
_entity_poly.pdbx_seq_one_letter_code
_entity_poly.pdbx_strand_id
1 'polypeptide(L)'
;GSDDSVEAHAFDDIKSLIKNDSGAKSDSLSSLPQAAFNYINSIVGSGVIGIPYAFHKAGFGLGLLLLIIVAYVTDYSLILMVRCGHICGRFSYPGVMEAAYGKWGYYLLSILQFTYPFLAMISYNVVVGDTLSKVLVRFMPSWGNSMGAVRAAVVFVVTACIITPLCLYKNVSRLARASFLSLVCVVFILFAVMCKLISGEYNVV
;
A
#
# COMPACT_ATOMS: atom_id res chain seq x y z
N GLY A 1 -28.21 -14.29 -17.81
CA GLY A 1 -28.95 -13.94 -19.03
C GLY A 1 -28.29 -12.80 -19.75
N SER A 2 -28.46 -11.56 -19.26
CA SER A 2 -27.84 -10.34 -19.80
C SER A 2 -26.52 -9.96 -19.11
N ASP A 3 -26.28 -10.35 -17.85
CA ASP A 3 -25.04 -10.00 -17.15
C ASP A 3 -23.84 -10.86 -17.60
N ASP A 4 -24.09 -12.15 -17.86
CA ASP A 4 -23.07 -13.10 -18.34
C ASP A 4 -22.56 -12.73 -19.74
N SER A 5 -23.42 -12.17 -20.60
CA SER A 5 -23.04 -11.73 -21.93
C SER A 5 -22.21 -10.46 -21.89
N VAL A 6 -22.54 -9.49 -21.01
CA VAL A 6 -21.76 -8.26 -20.86
C VAL A 6 -20.38 -8.55 -20.26
N GLU A 7 -20.26 -9.56 -19.39
CA GLU A 7 -18.96 -9.98 -18.84
C GLU A 7 -18.08 -10.66 -19.88
N ALA A 8 -18.66 -11.55 -20.69
CA ALA A 8 -17.98 -12.16 -21.83
C ALA A 8 -17.50 -11.12 -22.85
N HIS A 9 -18.33 -10.11 -23.17
CA HIS A 9 -17.95 -9.02 -24.07
C HIS A 9 -16.84 -8.14 -23.53
N ALA A 10 -16.88 -7.78 -22.23
CA ALA A 10 -15.82 -6.99 -21.61
C ALA A 10 -14.47 -7.74 -21.60
N PHE A 11 -14.50 -9.05 -21.36
CA PHE A 11 -13.31 -9.89 -21.37
C PHE A 11 -12.73 -10.04 -22.79
N ASP A 12 -13.58 -10.20 -23.80
CA ASP A 12 -13.17 -10.27 -25.20
C ASP A 12 -12.65 -8.93 -25.73
N ASP A 13 -13.22 -7.80 -25.29
CA ASP A 13 -12.72 -6.47 -25.63
C ASP A 13 -11.32 -6.25 -25.07
N ILE A 14 -11.09 -6.61 -23.79
CA ILE A 14 -9.75 -6.61 -23.19
C ILE A 14 -8.81 -7.52 -24.00
N LYS A 15 -9.28 -8.71 -24.41
CA LYS A 15 -8.51 -9.66 -25.22
C LYS A 15 -8.12 -9.11 -26.59
N SER A 16 -9.03 -8.38 -27.22
CA SER A 16 -8.85 -7.78 -28.55
C SER A 16 -7.84 -6.63 -28.50
N LEU A 17 -7.86 -5.81 -27.44
CA LEU A 17 -6.91 -4.72 -27.22
C LEU A 17 -5.49 -5.25 -27.02
N ILE A 18 -5.32 -6.36 -26.28
CA ILE A 18 -4.03 -7.04 -26.10
C ILE A 18 -3.47 -7.55 -27.43
N LYS A 19 -4.34 -8.14 -28.26
CA LYS A 19 -3.94 -8.73 -29.54
C LYS A 19 -3.49 -7.66 -30.54
N ASN A 20 -4.09 -6.47 -30.49
CA ASN A 20 -3.75 -5.36 -31.38
C ASN A 20 -2.42 -4.68 -31.00
N ASP A 21 -2.07 -4.67 -29.71
CA ASP A 21 -0.80 -4.10 -29.21
C ASP A 21 0.42 -4.98 -29.52
N SER A 22 0.22 -6.29 -29.76
CA SER A 22 1.29 -7.23 -30.09
C SER A 22 1.95 -6.99 -31.47
N GLY A 23 1.39 -6.11 -32.30
CA GLY A 23 1.89 -5.77 -33.64
C GLY A 23 2.74 -4.50 -33.72
N ALA A 24 2.79 -3.68 -32.67
CA ALA A 24 3.57 -2.44 -32.64
C ALA A 24 4.78 -2.60 -31.70
N LYS A 25 5.94 -2.08 -32.13
CA LYS A 25 7.24 -2.14 -31.43
C LYS A 25 7.09 -1.92 -29.91
N SER A 26 7.56 -2.90 -29.14
CA SER A 26 7.56 -2.95 -27.69
C SER A 26 8.51 -1.92 -27.05
N ASP A 27 8.02 -0.71 -26.82
CA ASP A 27 8.60 0.20 -25.81
C ASP A 27 7.93 -0.09 -24.45
N SER A 28 8.47 -1.05 -23.70
CA SER A 28 8.32 -1.16 -22.22
C SER A 28 6.91 -1.11 -21.60
N LEU A 29 5.84 -1.54 -22.29
CA LEU A 29 4.54 -1.75 -21.64
C LEU A 29 4.59 -3.04 -20.82
N SER A 30 4.31 -2.96 -19.52
CA SER A 30 4.23 -4.13 -18.64
C SER A 30 3.16 -5.08 -19.18
N SER A 31 3.55 -6.33 -19.47
CA SER A 31 2.59 -7.35 -19.91
C SER A 31 1.48 -7.55 -18.87
N LEU A 32 0.27 -7.92 -19.29
CA LEU A 32 -0.85 -8.13 -18.36
C LEU A 32 -0.55 -9.11 -17.21
N PRO A 33 0.12 -10.25 -17.44
CA PRO A 33 0.52 -11.12 -16.33
C PRO A 33 1.42 -10.38 -15.34
N GLN A 34 2.39 -9.60 -15.82
CA GLN A 34 3.30 -8.83 -14.98
C GLN A 34 2.54 -7.76 -14.16
N ALA A 35 1.58 -7.06 -14.79
CA ALA A 35 0.73 -6.11 -14.09
C ALA A 35 -0.13 -6.81 -13.01
N ALA A 36 -0.77 -7.93 -13.35
CA ALA A 36 -1.57 -8.72 -12.42
C ALA A 36 -0.74 -9.22 -11.22
N PHE A 37 0.45 -9.77 -11.46
CA PHE A 37 1.36 -10.17 -10.38
C PHE A 37 1.77 -8.99 -9.48
N ASN A 38 2.00 -7.81 -10.06
CA ASN A 38 2.32 -6.62 -9.28
C ASN A 38 1.15 -6.18 -8.39
N TYR A 39 -0.09 -6.25 -8.90
CA TYR A 39 -1.29 -5.99 -8.11
C TYR A 39 -1.49 -7.02 -7.00
N ILE A 40 -1.34 -8.31 -7.29
CA ILE A 40 -1.45 -9.39 -6.28
C ILE A 40 -0.42 -9.19 -5.18
N ASN A 41 0.85 -8.97 -5.52
CA ASN A 41 1.90 -8.73 -4.53
C ASN A 41 1.62 -7.50 -3.67
N SER A 42 1.05 -6.45 -4.26
CA SER A 42 0.68 -5.24 -3.52
C SER A 42 -0.48 -5.47 -2.54
N ILE A 43 -1.50 -6.24 -2.94
CA ILE A 43 -2.68 -6.56 -2.11
C ILE A 43 -2.31 -7.55 -1.00
N VAL A 44 -1.61 -8.64 -1.35
CA VAL A 44 -1.17 -9.66 -0.38
C VAL A 44 -0.19 -9.07 0.62
N GLY A 45 0.74 -8.21 0.17
CA GLY A 45 1.79 -7.64 1.01
C GLY A 45 1.27 -6.93 2.27
N SER A 46 0.36 -5.97 2.11
CA SER A 46 -0.22 -5.25 3.26
C SER A 46 -1.37 -6.02 3.93
N GLY A 47 -2.14 -6.80 3.16
CA GLY A 47 -3.31 -7.52 3.65
C GLY A 47 -3.00 -8.72 4.54
N VAL A 48 -1.89 -9.44 4.27
CA VAL A 48 -1.58 -10.71 4.96
C VAL A 48 -1.34 -10.56 6.45
N ILE A 49 -0.88 -9.39 6.91
CA ILE A 49 -0.57 -9.13 8.33
C ILE A 49 -1.86 -9.08 9.18
N GLY A 50 -2.98 -8.60 8.60
CA GLY A 50 -4.23 -8.42 9.34
C GLY A 50 -5.16 -9.64 9.34
N ILE A 51 -5.04 -10.52 8.35
CA ILE A 51 -5.95 -11.67 8.17
C ILE A 51 -5.96 -12.64 9.37
N PRO A 52 -4.81 -13.05 9.95
CA PRO A 52 -4.82 -13.99 11.08
C PRO A 52 -5.56 -13.43 12.30
N TYR A 53 -5.38 -12.14 12.58
CA TYR A 53 -6.06 -11.46 13.67
C TYR A 53 -7.57 -11.36 13.42
N ALA A 54 -7.98 -11.05 12.19
CA ALA A 54 -9.39 -11.03 11.80
C ALA A 54 -10.04 -12.42 11.97
N PHE A 55 -9.38 -13.49 11.54
CA PHE A 55 -9.86 -14.87 11.72
C PHE A 55 -9.93 -15.27 13.19
N HIS A 56 -8.95 -14.87 14.00
CA HIS A 56 -8.96 -15.12 15.44
C HIS A 56 -10.14 -14.42 16.13
N LYS A 57 -10.49 -13.20 15.72
CA LYS A 57 -11.61 -12.45 16.28
C LYS A 57 -12.98 -12.89 15.77
N ALA A 58 -13.09 -13.23 14.49
CA ALA A 58 -14.34 -13.66 13.87
C ALA A 58 -14.66 -15.15 14.11
N GLY A 59 -13.64 -15.98 14.36
CA GLY A 59 -13.74 -17.43 14.31
C GLY A 59 -13.56 -17.96 12.88
N PHE A 60 -13.08 -19.19 12.74
CA PHE A 60 -12.68 -19.73 11.43
C PHE A 60 -13.82 -19.78 10.39
N GLY A 61 -14.99 -20.30 10.78
CA GLY A 61 -16.13 -20.42 9.86
C GLY A 61 -16.69 -19.06 9.39
N LEU A 62 -16.92 -18.14 10.34
CA LEU A 62 -17.43 -16.80 10.04
C LEU A 62 -16.39 -15.93 9.33
N GLY A 63 -15.11 -16.06 9.71
CA GLY A 63 -13.99 -15.39 9.02
C GLY A 63 -13.87 -15.83 7.55
N LEU A 64 -14.02 -17.13 7.26
CA LEU A 64 -14.02 -17.64 5.89
C LEU A 64 -15.23 -17.13 5.09
N LEU A 65 -16.43 -17.14 5.68
CA LEU A 65 -17.64 -16.60 5.05
C LEU A 65 -17.47 -15.11 4.71
N LEU A 66 -16.98 -14.30 5.66
CA LEU A 66 -16.71 -12.88 5.44
C LEU A 66 -15.67 -12.66 4.33
N LEU A 67 -14.63 -13.49 4.27
CA LEU A 67 -13.61 -13.40 3.22
C LEU A 67 -14.22 -13.64 1.83
N ILE A 68 -15.09 -14.64 1.69
CA ILE A 68 -15.80 -14.93 0.43
C ILE A 68 -16.72 -13.76 0.04
N ILE A 69 -17.45 -13.18 1.01
CA ILE A 69 -18.33 -12.03 0.76
C ILE A 69 -17.51 -10.82 0.29
N VAL A 70 -16.41 -10.50 0.96
CA VAL A 70 -15.53 -9.39 0.58
C VAL A 70 -14.92 -9.63 -0.80
N ALA A 71 -14.52 -10.86 -1.12
CA ALA A 71 -14.01 -11.22 -2.44
C ALA A 71 -15.07 -10.97 -3.53
N TYR A 72 -16.30 -11.43 -3.33
CA TYR A 72 -17.41 -11.22 -4.26
C TYR A 72 -17.74 -9.73 -4.46
N VAL A 73 -17.84 -8.96 -3.37
CA VAL A 73 -18.12 -7.50 -3.44
C VAL A 73 -16.99 -6.75 -4.15
N THR A 74 -15.74 -7.14 -3.91
CA THR A 74 -14.56 -6.52 -4.54
C THR A 74 -14.54 -6.80 -6.03
N ASP A 75 -14.75 -8.06 -6.43
CA ASP A 75 -14.79 -8.47 -7.82
C ASP A 75 -15.90 -7.72 -8.59
N TYR A 76 -17.11 -7.70 -8.04
CA TYR A 76 -18.23 -6.95 -8.60
C TYR A 76 -17.91 -5.44 -8.72
N SER A 77 -17.29 -4.85 -7.71
CA SER A 77 -16.90 -3.42 -7.72
C SER A 77 -15.86 -3.10 -8.79
N LEU A 78 -14.89 -4.00 -9.01
CA LEU A 78 -13.88 -3.86 -10.04
C LEU A 78 -14.49 -3.94 -11.44
N ILE A 79 -15.35 -4.93 -11.69
CA ILE A 79 -16.07 -5.07 -12.97
C ILE A 79 -16.92 -3.82 -13.24
N LEU A 80 -17.66 -3.35 -12.24
CA LEU A 80 -18.47 -2.14 -12.34
C LEU A 80 -17.61 -0.92 -12.70
N MET A 81 -16.47 -0.73 -12.01
CA MET A 81 -15.56 0.38 -12.28
C MET A 81 -14.99 0.34 -13.71
N VAL A 82 -14.58 -0.83 -14.19
CA VAL A 82 -14.06 -1.02 -15.56
C VAL A 82 -15.15 -0.73 -16.59
N ARG A 83 -16.35 -1.28 -16.42
CA ARG A 83 -17.50 -1.02 -17.31
C ARG A 83 -17.85 0.46 -17.35
N CYS A 84 -17.93 1.12 -16.19
CA CYS A 84 -18.18 2.56 -16.12
C CYS A 84 -17.08 3.35 -16.84
N GLY A 85 -15.82 2.97 -16.69
CA GLY A 85 -14.69 3.59 -17.41
C GLY A 85 -14.80 3.50 -18.92
N HIS A 86 -15.22 2.34 -19.45
CA HIS A 86 -15.46 2.16 -20.88
C HIS A 86 -16.65 3.00 -21.37
N ILE A 87 -17.75 3.06 -20.62
CA ILE A 87 -18.95 3.83 -21.01
C ILE A 87 -18.66 5.33 -21.05
N CYS A 88 -17.91 5.86 -20.08
CA CYS A 88 -17.62 7.29 -20.00
C CYS A 88 -16.34 7.73 -20.76
N GLY A 89 -15.55 6.78 -21.27
CA GLY A 89 -14.26 7.05 -21.91
C GLY A 89 -13.21 7.64 -20.94
N ARG A 90 -13.35 7.42 -19.62
CA ARG A 90 -12.40 7.86 -18.59
C ARG A 90 -11.78 6.65 -17.91
N PHE A 91 -10.45 6.56 -17.91
CA PHE A 91 -9.71 5.44 -17.31
C PHE A 91 -9.08 5.78 -15.95
N SER A 92 -9.42 6.94 -15.38
CA SER A 92 -9.02 7.32 -14.02
C SER A 92 -10.21 7.18 -13.08
N TYR A 93 -9.98 6.63 -11.88
CA TYR A 93 -11.06 6.42 -10.92
C TYR A 93 -11.82 7.72 -10.57
N PRO A 94 -11.16 8.86 -10.32
CA PRO A 94 -11.84 10.15 -10.19
C PRO A 94 -12.62 10.59 -11.43
N GLY A 95 -12.09 10.33 -12.64
CA GLY A 95 -12.76 10.69 -13.89
C GLY A 95 -14.03 9.87 -14.14
N VAL A 96 -14.03 8.59 -13.75
CA VAL A 96 -15.24 7.74 -13.78
C VAL A 96 -16.29 8.28 -12.81
N MET A 97 -15.88 8.68 -11.62
CA MET A 97 -16.78 9.29 -10.64
C MET A 97 -17.28 10.67 -11.05
N GLU A 98 -16.48 11.45 -11.79
CA GLU A 98 -16.93 12.72 -12.38
C GLU A 98 -18.04 12.49 -13.41
N ALA A 99 -17.91 11.46 -14.24
CA ALA A 99 -18.93 11.13 -15.23
C ALA A 99 -20.22 10.62 -14.59
N ALA A 100 -20.13 9.86 -13.50
CA ALA A 100 -21.30 9.28 -12.82
C ALA A 100 -22.01 10.25 -11.86
N TYR A 101 -21.27 11.08 -11.11
CA TYR A 101 -21.78 11.92 -10.03
C TYR A 101 -21.46 13.42 -10.20
N GLY A 102 -20.90 13.81 -11.36
CA GLY A 102 -20.48 15.17 -11.63
C GLY A 102 -19.23 15.59 -10.86
N LYS A 103 -18.93 16.90 -10.88
CA LYS A 103 -17.73 17.48 -10.25
C LYS A 103 -17.62 17.17 -8.76
N TRP A 104 -18.74 17.07 -8.05
CA TRP A 104 -18.75 16.70 -6.62
C TRP A 104 -18.20 15.29 -6.38
N GLY A 105 -18.54 14.33 -7.24
CA GLY A 105 -17.99 12.97 -7.19
C GLY A 105 -16.49 12.93 -7.43
N TYR A 106 -16.00 13.75 -8.38
CA TYR A 106 -14.57 13.88 -8.64
C TYR A 106 -13.80 14.35 -7.40
N TYR A 107 -14.24 15.44 -6.77
CA TYR A 107 -13.57 15.99 -5.60
C TYR A 107 -13.64 15.05 -4.40
N LEU A 108 -14.81 14.47 -4.12
CA LEU A 108 -14.99 13.54 -3.02
C LEU A 108 -14.06 12.34 -3.16
N LEU A 109 -14.04 11.70 -4.33
CA LEU A 109 -13.20 10.54 -4.56
C LEU A 109 -11.72 10.91 -4.52
N SER A 110 -11.34 12.04 -5.11
CA SER A 110 -9.95 12.52 -5.09
C SER A 110 -9.47 12.75 -3.65
N ILE A 111 -10.31 13.32 -2.79
CA ILE A 111 -10.00 13.53 -1.37
C ILE A 111 -9.88 12.19 -0.63
N LEU A 112 -10.80 11.24 -0.85
CA LEU A 112 -10.73 9.91 -0.22
C LEU A 112 -9.48 9.14 -0.65
N GLN A 113 -9.19 9.14 -1.96
CA GLN A 113 -8.00 8.51 -2.55
C GLN A 113 -6.70 9.11 -2.01
N PHE A 114 -6.68 10.41 -1.71
CA PHE A 114 -5.54 11.09 -1.09
C PHE A 114 -5.45 10.81 0.41
N THR A 115 -6.58 10.82 1.12
CA THR A 115 -6.64 10.67 2.58
C THR A 115 -6.17 9.29 3.03
N TYR A 116 -6.53 8.23 2.30
CA TYR A 116 -6.16 6.86 2.64
C TYR A 116 -4.62 6.66 2.80
N PRO A 117 -3.78 6.93 1.78
CA PRO A 117 -2.32 6.83 1.95
C PRO A 117 -1.75 7.92 2.85
N PHE A 118 -2.36 9.11 2.92
CA PHE A 118 -1.90 10.18 3.81
C PHE A 118 -1.97 9.78 5.29
N LEU A 119 -3.08 9.17 5.72
CA LEU A 119 -3.22 8.64 7.08
C LEU A 119 -2.21 7.53 7.38
N ALA A 120 -1.95 6.65 6.40
CA ALA A 120 -0.92 5.62 6.54
C ALA A 120 0.47 6.25 6.76
N MET A 121 0.82 7.29 6.00
CA MET A 121 2.09 8.00 6.18
C MET A 121 2.21 8.69 7.53
N ILE A 122 1.13 9.28 8.05
CA ILE A 122 1.12 9.85 9.41
C ILE A 122 1.37 8.74 10.44
N SER A 123 0.71 7.59 10.32
CA SER A 123 0.90 6.46 11.23
C SER A 123 2.36 5.98 11.23
N TYR A 124 2.98 5.86 10.04
CA TYR A 124 4.40 5.53 9.94
C TYR A 124 5.31 6.57 10.62
N ASN A 125 5.03 7.87 10.45
CA ASN A 125 5.77 8.94 11.11
C ASN A 125 5.73 8.84 12.63
N VAL A 126 4.55 8.54 13.19
CA VAL A 126 4.38 8.34 14.64
C VAL A 126 5.20 7.14 15.10
N VAL A 127 5.10 6.00 14.41
CA VAL A 127 5.87 4.78 14.77
C VAL A 127 7.39 5.02 14.72
N VAL A 128 7.87 5.77 13.71
CA VAL A 128 9.30 6.14 13.61
C VAL A 128 9.69 7.05 14.77
N GLY A 129 8.90 8.08 15.08
CA GLY A 129 9.12 8.95 16.24
C GLY A 129 9.21 8.18 17.55
N ASP A 130 8.33 7.20 17.73
CA ASP A 130 8.21 6.41 18.94
C ASP A 130 9.37 5.45 19.13
N THR A 131 9.84 4.88 18.03
CA THR A 131 10.99 3.97 18.02
C THR A 131 12.29 4.76 18.22
N LEU A 132 12.47 5.84 17.45
CA LEU A 132 13.72 6.60 17.46
C LEU A 132 13.92 7.37 18.77
N SER A 133 12.86 7.93 19.37
CA SER A 133 12.95 8.56 20.69
C SER A 133 13.40 7.58 21.78
N LYS A 134 12.88 6.35 21.78
CA LYS A 134 13.30 5.30 22.73
C LYS A 134 14.76 4.90 22.52
N VAL A 135 15.19 4.76 21.27
CA VAL A 135 16.59 4.46 20.92
C VAL A 135 17.51 5.59 21.39
N LEU A 136 17.16 6.84 21.11
CA LEU A 136 17.96 8.00 21.51
C LEU A 136 18.10 8.14 23.03
N VAL A 137 17.03 7.93 23.80
CA VAL A 137 17.09 7.95 25.27
C VAL A 137 17.97 6.81 25.82
N ARG A 138 18.00 5.66 25.15
CA ARG A 138 18.88 4.54 25.54
C ARG A 138 20.36 4.85 25.30
N PHE A 139 20.69 5.62 24.26
CA PHE A 139 22.06 6.05 23.97
C PHE A 139 22.50 7.27 24.79
N MET A 140 21.56 8.17 25.15
CA MET A 140 21.84 9.43 25.84
C MET A 140 20.90 9.62 27.05
N PRO A 141 21.21 9.03 28.22
CA PRO A 141 20.34 9.07 29.41
C PRO A 141 20.08 10.48 29.96
N SER A 142 20.94 11.45 29.63
CA SER A 142 20.91 12.82 30.16
C SER A 142 19.70 13.66 29.72
N TRP A 143 18.92 13.22 28.73
CA TRP A 143 17.77 13.96 28.18
C TRP A 143 16.40 13.57 28.78
N GLY A 144 16.40 12.78 29.86
CA GLY A 144 15.20 12.19 30.46
C GLY A 144 14.15 13.16 31.01
N ASN A 145 14.41 14.47 31.12
CA ASN A 145 13.53 15.41 31.83
C ASN A 145 12.44 16.07 30.95
N SER A 146 12.39 15.82 29.64
CA SER A 146 11.32 16.32 28.75
C SER A 146 11.07 15.38 27.57
N MET A 147 10.64 14.15 27.89
CA MET A 147 10.36 13.07 26.93
C MET A 147 9.42 13.49 25.78
N GLY A 148 8.42 14.35 26.07
CA GLY A 148 7.47 14.84 25.08
C GLY A 148 8.06 15.82 24.06
N ALA A 149 8.88 16.78 24.54
CA ALA A 149 9.52 17.77 23.67
C ALA A 149 10.60 17.14 22.79
N VAL A 150 11.38 16.19 23.32
CA VAL A 150 12.36 15.42 22.55
C VAL A 150 11.69 14.58 21.48
N ARG A 151 10.57 13.91 21.79
CA ARG A 151 9.81 13.12 20.79
C ARG A 151 9.23 14.00 19.69
N ALA A 152 8.61 15.13 20.03
CA ALA A 152 8.07 16.07 19.06
C ALA A 152 9.18 16.69 18.17
N ALA A 153 10.31 17.08 18.77
CA ALA A 153 11.45 17.60 18.03
C ALA A 153 12.08 16.54 17.11
N VAL A 154 12.23 15.30 17.57
CA VAL A 154 12.76 14.18 16.76
C VAL A 154 11.83 13.88 15.59
N VAL A 155 10.52 13.79 15.82
CA VAL A 155 9.52 13.61 14.76
C VAL A 155 9.58 14.76 13.76
N PHE A 156 9.65 16.01 14.23
CA PHE A 156 9.71 17.19 13.37
C PHE A 156 10.99 17.22 12.53
N VAL A 157 12.15 16.95 13.13
CA VAL A 157 13.44 16.92 12.43
C VAL A 157 13.51 15.78 11.43
N VAL A 158 13.08 14.56 11.79
CA VAL A 158 13.05 13.43 10.84
C VAL A 158 12.09 13.71 9.70
N THR A 159 10.91 14.25 9.99
CA THR A 159 9.93 14.58 8.96
C THR A 159 10.47 15.67 8.03
N ALA A 160 10.97 16.78 8.56
CA ALA A 160 11.43 17.92 7.78
C ALA A 160 12.75 17.68 7.04
N CYS A 161 13.71 16.94 7.63
CA CYS A 161 15.05 16.76 7.07
C CYS A 161 15.23 15.47 6.29
N ILE A 162 14.38 14.45 6.49
CA ILE A 162 14.50 13.16 5.78
C ILE A 162 13.29 12.94 4.89
N ILE A 163 12.08 13.04 5.43
CA ILE A 163 10.87 12.59 4.73
C ILE A 163 10.41 13.62 3.71
N THR A 164 10.36 14.90 4.07
CA THR A 164 10.03 15.99 3.17
C THR A 164 10.96 16.06 1.94
N PRO A 165 12.31 16.03 2.08
CA PRO A 165 13.16 16.01 0.91
C PRO A 165 13.00 14.71 0.10
N LEU A 166 12.83 13.55 0.73
CA LEU A 166 12.56 12.29 0.00
C LEU A 166 11.26 12.35 -0.82
N CYS A 167 10.19 12.91 -0.26
CA CYS A 167 8.90 13.07 -0.94
C CYS A 167 8.93 14.14 -2.04
N LEU A 168 9.80 15.15 -1.92
CA LEU A 168 9.95 16.22 -2.91
C LEU A 168 10.88 15.83 -4.08
N TYR A 169 11.69 14.78 -3.92
CA TYR A 169 12.53 14.25 -5.00
C TYR A 169 11.66 13.56 -6.08
N LYS A 170 11.39 14.29 -7.16
CA LYS A 170 10.57 13.89 -8.32
C LYS A 170 11.09 12.67 -9.10
N ASN A 171 12.27 12.14 -8.78
CA ASN A 171 12.94 11.09 -9.55
C ASN A 171 12.85 9.72 -8.84
N VAL A 172 11.90 8.89 -9.29
CA VAL A 172 11.66 7.50 -8.83
C VAL A 172 12.94 6.64 -8.86
N SER A 173 13.88 6.93 -9.75
CA SER A 173 15.14 6.16 -9.89
C SER A 173 16.07 6.23 -8.67
N ARG A 174 16.06 7.31 -7.88
CA ARG A 174 16.83 7.38 -6.63
C ARG A 174 16.12 6.70 -5.47
N LEU A 175 14.80 6.60 -5.53
CA LEU A 175 14.00 5.84 -4.56
C LEU A 175 14.31 4.34 -4.64
N ALA A 176 14.54 3.81 -5.85
CA ALA A 176 14.97 2.43 -6.04
C ALA A 176 16.27 2.08 -5.29
N ARG A 177 17.25 3.01 -5.24
CA ARG A 177 18.48 2.83 -4.46
C ARG A 177 18.22 2.85 -2.94
N ALA A 178 17.29 3.69 -2.48
CA ALA A 178 16.87 3.70 -1.08
C ALA A 178 16.14 2.40 -0.69
N SER A 179 15.33 1.84 -1.59
CA SER A 179 14.69 0.52 -1.40
C SER A 179 15.73 -0.59 -1.24
N PHE A 180 16.81 -0.57 -2.04
CA PHE A 180 17.90 -1.53 -1.90
C PHE A 180 18.62 -1.39 -0.55
N LEU A 181 18.90 -0.15 -0.11
CA LEU A 181 19.49 0.09 1.21
C LEU A 181 18.58 -0.41 2.34
N SER A 182 17.27 -0.17 2.24
CA SER A 182 16.28 -0.67 3.21
C SER A 182 16.31 -2.20 3.31
N LEU A 183 16.39 -2.90 2.17
CA LEU A 183 16.49 -4.36 2.14
C LEU A 183 17.73 -4.86 2.91
N VAL A 184 18.89 -4.25 2.67
CA VAL A 184 20.13 -4.60 3.39
C VAL A 184 19.99 -4.36 4.89
N CYS A 185 19.40 -3.22 5.29
CA CYS A 185 19.13 -2.93 6.70
C CYS A 185 18.19 -3.95 7.35
N VAL A 186 17.13 -4.36 6.66
CA VAL A 186 16.18 -5.37 7.16
C VAL A 186 16.88 -6.72 7.35
N VAL A 187 17.67 -7.17 6.38
CA VAL A 187 18.45 -8.42 6.48
C VAL A 187 19.43 -8.35 7.65
N PHE A 188 20.11 -7.22 7.85
CA PHE A 188 21.00 -7.01 8.98
C PHE A 188 20.27 -7.08 10.33
N ILE A 189 19.10 -6.43 10.46
CA ILE A 189 18.27 -6.48 11.67
C ILE A 189 17.84 -7.92 11.95
N LEU A 190 17.38 -8.65 10.94
CA LEU A 190 16.98 -10.06 11.10
C LEU A 190 18.15 -10.92 11.57
N PHE A 191 19.34 -10.74 10.98
CA PHE A 191 20.55 -11.44 11.41
C PHE A 191 20.90 -11.12 12.87
N ALA A 192 20.88 -9.83 13.26
CA ALA A 192 21.15 -9.42 14.63
C ALA A 192 20.14 -10.00 15.63
N VAL A 193 18.85 -10.03 15.29
CA VAL A 193 17.79 -10.66 16.09
C VAL A 193 18.04 -12.17 16.21
N MET A 194 18.38 -12.86 15.11
CA MET A 194 18.69 -14.28 15.15
C MET A 194 19.91 -14.59 16.03
N CYS A 195 20.99 -13.81 15.93
CA CYS A 195 22.16 -13.95 16.80
C CYS A 195 21.80 -13.71 18.27
N LYS A 196 20.99 -12.69 18.57
CA LYS A 196 20.51 -12.40 19.94
C LYS A 196 19.62 -13.52 20.48
N LEU A 197 18.75 -14.10 19.65
CA LEU A 197 17.90 -15.24 20.02
C LEU A 197 18.76 -16.50 20.31
N ILE A 198 19.77 -16.77 19.49
CA ILE A 198 20.69 -17.93 19.66
C ILE A 198 21.59 -17.74 20.89
N SER A 199 22.00 -16.51 21.19
CA SER A 199 22.85 -16.20 22.36
C SER A 199 22.10 -16.34 23.70
N GLY A 200 20.80 -16.66 23.69
CA GLY A 200 20.04 -17.02 24.89
C GLY A 200 19.86 -15.89 25.92
N GLU A 201 20.13 -14.63 25.54
CA GLU A 201 20.15 -13.50 26.47
C GLU A 201 18.74 -12.94 26.75
N TYR A 202 17.76 -13.82 26.94
CA TYR A 202 16.49 -13.48 27.60
C TYR A 202 16.67 -13.64 29.12
N ASN A 203 17.52 -12.79 29.71
CA ASN A 203 17.28 -12.39 31.09
C ASN A 203 16.15 -11.37 31.04
N VAL A 204 14.93 -11.90 31.09
CA VAL A 204 13.72 -11.14 31.43
C VAL A 204 13.96 -10.56 32.82
N VAL A 205 14.15 -9.24 32.88
CA VAL A 205 13.89 -8.43 34.07
C VAL A 205 12.72 -7.54 33.73
#